data_AF-A0A1Y5P6R9-F1
#
_entry.id   AF-A0A1Y5P6R9-F1
#
_cell.length_a   1.000
_cell.length_b   1.000
_cell.length_c   1.000
_cell.angle_alpha   90.00
_cell.angle_beta   90.00
_cell.angle_gamma   90.00
#
_symmetry.space_group_name_H-M   'P 1'
#
loop_
_entity.id
_entity.type
_entity.pdbx_description
1 polymer ?
#
loop_
_entity_poly.entity_id
_entity_poly.type
_entity_poly.pdbx_seq_one_letter_code
_entity_poly.pdbx_strand_id
1 'polypeptide(L)'
;MDPVDAGARGTARAAGVAAVLAGFLLFAAVPLELLADRPDTDNAAASLVWLERNAALTNLTAGLQLSGGALLIVAVTGLALVMRRGHIGLPLASATVFGCFAGALFAAVGGIRSNTGAIQYIGGFDPDWAESAYLATHIIGLQSLLPVATIAASGWLIVVSVAGARRGLPWLLAIGMLPTVGLVMAGLAKFAPVVTIGDEVGVGWLLHIANILVGVPLGIVAVGIVLLIPRTAERFATAPRSTTIGSTL
;
A
#
# COMPACT_ATOMS: atom_id res chain seq x y z
N MET A 1 36.55 8.36 -2.11
CA MET A 1 35.15 7.94 -1.86
C MET A 1 35.08 6.48 -2.26
N ASP A 2 34.77 5.59 -1.33
CA ASP A 2 34.82 4.14 -1.58
C ASP A 2 33.71 3.76 -2.59
N PRO A 3 34.00 3.04 -3.71
CA PRO A 3 32.97 2.63 -4.69
C PRO A 3 31.79 1.87 -4.06
N VAL A 4 32.01 1.20 -2.92
CA VAL A 4 30.97 0.51 -2.15
C VAL A 4 29.92 1.49 -1.59
N ASP A 5 30.31 2.70 -1.22
CA ASP A 5 29.44 3.76 -0.68
C ASP A 5 28.64 4.48 -1.76
N ALA A 6 29.18 4.56 -2.99
CA ALA A 6 28.44 5.09 -4.13
C ALA A 6 27.27 4.17 -4.51
N GLY A 7 27.49 2.85 -4.51
CA GLY A 7 26.44 1.86 -4.78
C GLY A 7 25.31 1.89 -3.75
N ALA A 8 25.62 2.01 -2.45
CA ALA A 8 24.60 2.07 -1.38
C ALA A 8 23.65 3.26 -1.57
N ARG A 9 24.23 4.43 -1.83
CA ARG A 9 23.49 5.67 -2.01
C ARG A 9 22.64 5.64 -3.28
N GLY A 10 23.17 5.05 -4.35
CA GLY A 10 22.39 4.79 -5.58
C GLY A 10 21.16 3.92 -5.32
N THR A 11 21.34 2.77 -4.63
CA THR A 11 20.24 1.87 -4.30
C THR A 11 19.22 2.52 -3.37
N ALA A 12 19.66 3.22 -2.33
CA ALA A 12 18.75 3.92 -1.41
C ALA A 12 17.95 5.00 -2.12
N ARG A 13 18.59 5.78 -2.99
CA ARG A 13 17.90 6.81 -3.78
C ARG A 13 16.87 6.21 -4.74
N ALA A 14 17.22 5.14 -5.46
CA ALA A 14 16.31 4.46 -6.36
C ALA A 14 15.09 3.89 -5.60
N ALA A 15 15.33 3.22 -4.46
CA ALA A 15 14.27 2.72 -3.59
C ALA A 15 13.38 3.86 -3.05
N GLY A 16 13.99 4.98 -2.66
CA GLY A 16 13.29 6.17 -2.18
C GLY A 16 12.40 6.81 -3.23
N VAL A 17 12.91 7.01 -4.45
CA VAL A 17 12.11 7.51 -5.59
C VAL A 17 10.97 6.57 -5.90
N ALA A 18 11.23 5.26 -5.98
CA ALA A 18 10.21 4.26 -6.25
C ALA A 18 9.11 4.26 -5.18
N ALA A 19 9.45 4.38 -3.90
CA ALA A 19 8.48 4.49 -2.81
C ALA A 19 7.63 5.76 -2.91
N VAL A 20 8.25 6.93 -3.13
CA VAL A 20 7.50 8.20 -3.29
C VAL A 20 6.50 8.10 -4.43
N LEU A 21 6.94 7.61 -5.59
CA LEU A 21 6.06 7.43 -6.74
C LEU A 21 4.98 6.37 -6.45
N ALA A 22 5.33 5.23 -5.88
CA ALA A 22 4.36 4.19 -5.52
C ALA A 22 3.26 4.73 -4.61
N GLY A 23 3.64 5.39 -3.51
CA GLY A 23 2.70 5.98 -2.58
C GLY A 23 1.82 7.06 -3.24
N PHE A 24 2.39 7.91 -4.09
CA PHE A 24 1.61 8.92 -4.82
C PHE A 24 0.60 8.31 -5.80
N LEU A 25 1.02 7.33 -6.60
CA LEU A 25 0.15 6.68 -7.58
C LEU A 25 -0.98 5.88 -6.91
N LEU A 26 -0.66 5.16 -5.82
CA LEU A 26 -1.65 4.45 -5.02
C LEU A 26 -2.63 5.41 -4.33
N PHE A 27 -2.13 6.55 -3.84
CA PHE A 27 -2.97 7.61 -3.28
C PHE A 27 -3.91 8.18 -4.35
N ALA A 28 -3.41 8.53 -5.53
CA ALA A 28 -4.19 9.22 -6.56
C ALA A 28 -5.31 8.36 -7.18
N ALA A 29 -5.15 7.04 -7.23
CA ALA A 29 -6.06 6.16 -7.95
C ALA A 29 -7.53 6.21 -7.46
N VAL A 30 -7.78 6.35 -6.16
CA VAL A 30 -9.15 6.33 -5.60
C VAL A 30 -9.79 7.73 -5.54
N PRO A 31 -9.13 8.79 -5.04
CA PRO A 31 -9.65 10.15 -5.03
C PRO A 31 -10.05 10.65 -6.42
N LEU A 32 -9.31 10.29 -7.47
CA LEU A 32 -9.66 10.68 -8.83
C LEU A 32 -11.03 10.14 -9.27
N GLU A 33 -11.44 8.95 -8.82
CA GLU A 33 -12.76 8.41 -9.12
C GLU A 33 -13.85 9.00 -8.23
N LEU A 34 -13.52 9.27 -6.97
CA LEU A 34 -14.44 9.95 -6.04
C LEU A 34 -14.79 11.36 -6.54
N LEU A 35 -13.81 12.09 -7.10
CA LEU A 35 -14.02 13.41 -7.71
C LEU A 35 -14.84 13.36 -9.00
N ALA A 36 -15.05 12.17 -9.58
CA ALA A 36 -15.86 11.96 -10.77
C ALA A 36 -17.25 11.39 -10.43
N ASP A 37 -17.73 11.58 -9.20
CA ASP A 37 -19.05 11.16 -8.73
C ASP A 37 -19.35 9.68 -8.99
N ARG A 38 -18.38 8.81 -8.69
CA ARG A 38 -18.57 7.35 -8.80
C ARG A 38 -19.81 6.95 -7.98
N PRO A 39 -20.78 6.25 -8.58
CA PRO A 39 -22.00 5.84 -7.89
C PRO A 39 -21.70 4.79 -6.83
N ASP A 40 -22.68 4.59 -5.95
CA ASP A 40 -22.65 3.51 -4.97
C ASP A 40 -22.36 2.17 -5.66
N THR A 41 -21.41 1.44 -5.10
CA THR A 41 -20.95 0.16 -5.63
C THR A 41 -22.01 -0.93 -5.55
N ASP A 42 -23.02 -0.73 -4.71
CA ASP A 42 -24.17 -1.65 -4.58
C ASP A 42 -25.17 -1.51 -5.74
N ASN A 43 -25.06 -0.45 -6.56
CA ASN A 43 -25.83 -0.28 -7.78
C ASN A 43 -24.97 -0.58 -9.03
N ALA A 44 -24.99 -1.85 -9.45
CA ALA A 44 -24.21 -2.34 -10.60
C ALA A 44 -24.59 -1.62 -11.91
N ALA A 45 -25.89 -1.43 -12.16
CA ALA A 45 -26.39 -0.76 -13.36
C ALA A 45 -25.88 0.70 -13.44
N ALA A 46 -25.99 1.48 -12.35
CA ALA A 46 -25.46 2.84 -12.32
C ALA A 46 -23.94 2.87 -12.48
N SER A 47 -23.25 1.91 -11.88
CA SER A 47 -21.80 1.75 -11.99
C SER A 47 -21.33 1.45 -13.42
N LEU A 48 -22.06 0.63 -14.18
CA LEU A 48 -21.75 0.36 -15.59
C LEU A 48 -21.89 1.61 -16.46
N VAL A 49 -23.00 2.34 -16.29
CA VAL A 49 -23.22 3.61 -17.02
C VAL A 49 -22.11 4.61 -16.70
N TRP A 50 -21.68 4.67 -15.44
CA TRP A 50 -20.54 5.51 -15.04
C TRP A 50 -19.24 5.05 -15.70
N LEU A 51 -18.98 3.74 -15.75
CA LEU A 51 -17.77 3.16 -16.32
C LEU A 51 -17.69 3.40 -17.84
N GLU A 52 -18.82 3.34 -18.56
CA GLU A 52 -18.89 3.73 -19.96
C GLU A 52 -18.53 5.20 -20.18
N ARG A 53 -19.11 6.10 -19.39
CA ARG A 53 -18.84 7.54 -19.47
C ARG A 53 -17.41 7.91 -19.06
N ASN A 54 -16.82 7.14 -18.15
CA ASN A 54 -15.53 7.41 -17.52
C ASN A 54 -14.48 6.33 -17.83
N ALA A 55 -14.57 5.66 -18.98
CA ALA A 55 -13.68 4.55 -19.33
C ALA A 55 -12.20 4.95 -19.32
N ALA A 56 -11.88 6.14 -19.85
CA ALA A 56 -10.52 6.68 -19.84
C ALA A 56 -10.00 6.93 -18.41
N LEU A 57 -10.84 7.49 -17.54
CA LEU A 57 -10.50 7.72 -16.13
C LEU A 57 -10.27 6.40 -15.40
N THR A 58 -11.15 5.42 -15.61
CA THR A 58 -11.05 4.09 -14.99
C THR A 58 -9.79 3.35 -15.44
N ASN A 59 -9.41 3.47 -16.72
CA ASN A 59 -8.16 2.90 -17.22
C ASN A 59 -6.93 3.62 -16.67
N LEU A 60 -7.00 4.95 -16.51
CA LEU A 60 -5.96 5.73 -15.86
C LEU A 60 -5.76 5.26 -14.41
N THR A 61 -6.82 5.21 -13.61
CA THR A 61 -6.75 4.83 -12.19
C THR A 61 -6.30 3.37 -12.01
N ALA A 62 -6.74 2.48 -12.89
CA ALA A 62 -6.23 1.12 -12.99
C ALA A 62 -4.71 1.09 -13.29
N GLY A 63 -4.25 1.90 -14.25
CA GLY A 63 -2.84 2.05 -14.59
C GLY A 63 -1.99 2.65 -13.47
N LEU A 64 -2.52 3.63 -12.74
CA LEU A 64 -1.88 4.21 -11.54
C LEU A 64 -1.70 3.14 -10.46
N GLN A 65 -2.75 2.34 -10.20
CA GLN A 65 -2.68 1.29 -9.19
C GLN A 65 -1.73 0.15 -9.59
N LEU A 66 -1.73 -0.22 -10.87
CA LEU A 66 -0.80 -1.20 -11.44
C LEU A 66 0.65 -0.74 -11.27
N SER A 67 0.93 0.47 -11.75
CA SER A 67 2.26 1.07 -11.71
C SER A 67 2.74 1.30 -10.27
N GLY A 68 1.83 1.74 -9.39
CA GLY A 68 2.09 1.92 -7.96
C GLY A 68 2.47 0.60 -7.28
N GLY A 69 1.75 -0.49 -7.57
CA GLY A 69 2.09 -1.83 -7.09
C GLY A 69 3.46 -2.31 -7.57
N ALA A 70 3.78 -2.13 -8.86
CA ALA A 70 5.09 -2.50 -9.42
C ALA A 70 6.23 -1.68 -8.80
N LEU A 71 6.05 -0.37 -8.63
CA LEU A 71 7.04 0.50 -7.98
C LEU A 71 7.20 0.18 -6.49
N LEU A 72 6.14 -0.27 -5.82
CA LEU A 72 6.26 -0.74 -4.44
C LEU A 72 7.17 -1.97 -4.34
N ILE A 73 7.11 -2.92 -5.29
CA ILE A 73 8.04 -4.06 -5.34
C ILE A 73 9.49 -3.56 -5.48
N VAL A 74 9.73 -2.60 -6.38
CA VAL A 74 11.07 -1.98 -6.57
C VAL A 74 11.54 -1.30 -5.28
N ALA A 75 10.66 -0.55 -4.60
CA ALA A 75 10.98 0.12 -3.34
C ALA A 75 11.32 -0.88 -2.23
N VAL A 76 10.51 -1.92 -2.07
CA VAL A 76 10.67 -2.96 -1.04
C VAL A 76 11.97 -3.75 -1.25
N THR A 77 12.24 -4.17 -2.49
CA THR A 77 13.47 -4.90 -2.84
C THR A 77 14.70 -4.02 -2.68
N GLY A 78 14.64 -2.76 -3.13
CA GLY A 78 15.72 -1.79 -2.95
C GLY A 78 16.01 -1.49 -1.47
N LEU A 79 14.98 -1.31 -0.64
CA LEU A 79 15.13 -1.15 0.81
C LEU A 79 15.78 -2.37 1.45
N ALA A 80 15.36 -3.58 1.07
CA ALA A 80 15.98 -4.81 1.57
C ALA A 80 17.47 -4.88 1.22
N LEU A 81 17.86 -4.47 0.00
CA LEU A 81 19.26 -4.39 -0.41
C LEU A 81 20.07 -3.37 0.39
N VAL A 82 19.49 -2.20 0.70
CA VAL A 82 20.13 -1.19 1.57
C VAL A 82 20.37 -1.77 2.96
N MET A 83 19.38 -2.44 3.53
CA MET A 83 19.45 -2.99 4.89
C MET A 83 20.28 -4.27 5.00
N ARG A 84 20.51 -5.01 3.89
CA ARG A 84 21.36 -6.21 3.85
C ARG A 84 22.77 -6.00 4.37
N ARG A 85 23.30 -4.79 4.25
CA ARG A 85 24.68 -4.44 4.60
C ARG A 85 24.95 -4.49 6.11
N GLY A 86 23.92 -4.46 6.95
CA GLY A 86 24.02 -4.50 8.42
C GLY A 86 23.51 -5.79 9.07
N HIS A 87 23.44 -6.91 8.32
CA HIS A 87 22.74 -8.17 8.64
C HIS A 87 21.20 -8.07 8.60
N ILE A 88 20.57 -8.98 7.83
CA ILE A 88 19.11 -9.16 7.83
C ILE A 88 18.74 -10.22 8.85
N GLY A 89 18.01 -9.82 9.89
CA GLY A 89 17.29 -10.76 10.73
C GLY A 89 16.02 -11.27 10.03
N LEU A 90 15.55 -12.45 10.43
CA LEU A 90 14.31 -13.07 9.93
C LEU A 90 13.10 -12.09 9.82
N PRO A 91 12.84 -11.19 10.78
CA PRO A 91 11.70 -10.27 10.70
C PRO A 91 11.73 -9.34 9.49
N LEU A 92 12.92 -8.89 9.07
CA LEU A 92 13.05 -7.99 7.93
C LEU A 92 12.90 -8.75 6.61
N ALA A 93 13.41 -9.97 6.52
CA ALA A 93 13.20 -10.84 5.36
C ALA A 93 11.71 -11.15 5.16
N SER A 94 11.01 -11.52 6.24
CA SER A 94 9.56 -11.71 6.21
C SER A 94 8.83 -10.43 5.79
N ALA A 95 9.20 -9.27 6.33
CA ALA A 95 8.60 -8.00 5.93
C ALA A 95 8.81 -7.68 4.45
N THR A 96 9.98 -7.97 3.86
CA THR A 96 10.21 -7.82 2.42
C THR A 96 9.24 -8.68 1.61
N VAL A 97 8.98 -9.93 2.04
CA VAL A 97 7.98 -10.79 1.39
C VAL A 97 6.58 -10.16 1.48
N PHE A 98 6.18 -9.65 2.65
CA PHE A 98 4.90 -8.95 2.82
C PHE A 98 4.80 -7.71 1.92
N GLY A 99 5.86 -6.91 1.79
CA GLY A 99 5.88 -5.73 0.92
C GLY A 99 5.79 -6.09 -0.57
N CYS A 100 6.51 -7.12 -1.02
CA CYS A 100 6.41 -7.61 -2.39
C CYS A 100 5.02 -8.20 -2.68
N PHE A 101 4.46 -8.95 -1.74
CA PHE A 101 3.12 -9.49 -1.83
C PHE A 101 2.07 -8.37 -1.94
N ALA A 102 2.19 -7.32 -1.12
CA ALA A 102 1.34 -6.14 -1.21
C ALA A 102 1.44 -5.47 -2.59
N GLY A 103 2.66 -5.26 -3.10
CA GLY A 103 2.88 -4.69 -4.43
C GLY A 103 2.27 -5.52 -5.55
N ALA A 104 2.40 -6.85 -5.48
CA ALA A 104 1.78 -7.77 -6.44
C ALA A 104 0.25 -7.72 -6.39
N LEU A 105 -0.35 -7.63 -5.19
CA LEU A 105 -1.80 -7.50 -5.04
C LEU A 105 -2.31 -6.15 -5.56
N PHE A 106 -1.63 -5.03 -5.27
CA PHE A 106 -1.98 -3.74 -5.87
C PHE A 106 -1.89 -3.79 -7.40
N ALA A 107 -0.86 -4.44 -7.93
CA ALA A 107 -0.71 -4.64 -9.36
C ALA A 107 -1.85 -5.47 -9.96
N ALA A 108 -2.24 -6.55 -9.29
CA ALA A 108 -3.38 -7.38 -9.68
C ALA A 108 -4.71 -6.61 -9.64
N VAL A 109 -4.94 -5.78 -8.62
CA VAL A 109 -6.13 -4.91 -8.53
C VAL A 109 -6.17 -3.96 -9.74
N GLY A 110 -5.06 -3.31 -10.07
CA GLY A 110 -4.95 -2.47 -11.28
C GLY A 110 -5.24 -3.25 -12.56
N GLY A 111 -4.66 -4.44 -12.71
CA GLY A 111 -4.88 -5.31 -13.86
C GLY A 111 -6.35 -5.73 -14.02
N ILE A 112 -7.00 -6.16 -12.95
CA ILE A 112 -8.43 -6.54 -12.96
C ILE A 112 -9.29 -5.33 -13.34
N ARG A 113 -9.01 -4.15 -12.77
CA ARG A 113 -9.76 -2.92 -13.05
C ARG A 113 -9.57 -2.39 -14.47
N SER A 114 -8.48 -2.75 -15.14
CA SER A 114 -8.24 -2.36 -16.54
C SER A 114 -9.12 -3.11 -17.55
N ASN A 115 -9.88 -4.12 -17.12
CA ASN A 115 -10.77 -4.90 -17.99
C ASN A 115 -12.07 -4.18 -18.38
N THR A 116 -12.12 -2.85 -18.30
CA THR A 116 -13.29 -2.03 -18.70
C THR A 116 -13.76 -2.36 -20.11
N GLY A 117 -12.84 -2.48 -21.06
CA GLY A 117 -13.17 -2.80 -22.46
C GLY A 117 -13.79 -4.20 -22.64
N ALA A 118 -13.37 -5.19 -21.83
CA ALA A 118 -13.96 -6.52 -21.88
C ALA A 118 -15.41 -6.51 -21.32
N ILE A 119 -15.65 -5.76 -20.25
CA ILE A 119 -16.99 -5.59 -19.68
C ILE A 119 -17.92 -4.89 -20.67
N GLN A 120 -17.46 -3.81 -21.33
CA GLN A 120 -18.22 -3.10 -22.36
C GLN A 120 -18.50 -3.98 -23.58
N TYR A 121 -17.53 -4.80 -23.99
CA TYR A 121 -17.74 -5.75 -25.08
C TYR A 121 -18.85 -6.76 -24.76
N ILE A 122 -18.84 -7.34 -23.55
CA ILE A 122 -19.90 -8.25 -23.08
C ILE A 122 -21.26 -7.53 -23.05
N GLY A 123 -21.30 -6.29 -22.56
CA GLY A 123 -22.52 -5.48 -22.50
C GLY A 123 -23.14 -5.16 -23.86
N GLY A 124 -22.33 -5.15 -24.92
CA GLY A 124 -22.82 -5.05 -26.30
C GLY A 124 -23.64 -6.25 -26.76
N PHE A 125 -23.52 -7.42 -26.10
CA PHE A 125 -24.32 -8.61 -26.38
C PHE A 125 -25.46 -8.80 -25.38
N ASP A 126 -25.15 -8.67 -24.09
CA ASP A 126 -26.09 -8.91 -22.99
C ASP A 126 -25.75 -7.99 -21.79
N PRO A 127 -26.62 -7.01 -21.45
CA PRO A 127 -26.42 -6.12 -20.32
C PRO A 127 -26.35 -6.83 -18.96
N ASP A 128 -27.12 -7.91 -18.74
CA ASP A 128 -27.15 -8.63 -17.47
C ASP A 128 -25.82 -9.38 -17.23
N TRP A 129 -25.18 -9.84 -18.31
CA TRP A 129 -23.86 -10.45 -18.24
C TRP A 129 -22.78 -9.42 -17.93
N ALA A 130 -22.89 -8.19 -18.45
CA ALA A 130 -21.97 -7.12 -18.12
C ALA A 130 -22.09 -6.70 -16.65
N GLU A 131 -23.30 -6.67 -16.09
CA GLU A 131 -23.51 -6.40 -14.66
C GLU A 131 -22.84 -7.46 -13.79
N SER A 132 -23.03 -8.73 -14.15
CA SER A 132 -22.41 -9.87 -13.47
C SER A 132 -20.87 -9.81 -13.54
N ALA A 133 -20.31 -9.47 -14.71
CA ALA A 133 -18.87 -9.32 -14.91
C ALA A 133 -18.29 -8.13 -14.12
N TYR A 134 -19.01 -7.00 -14.10
CA TYR A 134 -18.65 -5.84 -13.28
C TYR A 134 -18.64 -6.20 -11.79
N LEU A 135 -19.70 -6.85 -11.29
CA LEU A 135 -19.77 -7.27 -9.89
C LEU A 135 -18.64 -8.24 -9.51
N ALA A 136 -18.37 -9.24 -10.34
CA ALA A 136 -17.29 -10.19 -10.09
C ALA A 136 -15.92 -9.50 -10.02
N THR A 137 -15.61 -8.63 -11.00
CA THR A 137 -14.34 -7.88 -11.01
C THR A 137 -14.23 -6.90 -9.83
N HIS A 138 -15.34 -6.28 -9.43
CA HIS A 138 -15.42 -5.39 -8.29
C HIS A 138 -15.17 -6.12 -6.96
N ILE A 139 -15.86 -7.23 -6.72
CA ILE A 139 -15.73 -8.04 -5.50
C ILE A 139 -14.32 -8.60 -5.37
N ILE A 140 -13.75 -9.15 -6.45
CA ILE A 140 -12.39 -9.70 -6.43
C ILE A 140 -11.38 -8.57 -6.23
N GLY A 141 -11.44 -7.51 -7.04
CA GLY A 141 -10.47 -6.44 -7.00
C GLY A 141 -10.56 -5.58 -5.74
N LEU A 142 -11.66 -4.84 -5.59
CA LEU A 142 -11.80 -3.79 -4.60
C LEU A 142 -12.22 -4.31 -3.23
N GLN A 143 -13.05 -5.35 -3.15
CA GLN A 143 -13.53 -5.86 -1.86
C GLN A 143 -12.66 -6.98 -1.28
N SER A 144 -11.88 -7.68 -2.12
CA SER A 144 -11.02 -8.78 -1.66
C SER A 144 -9.53 -8.43 -1.71
N LEU A 145 -8.98 -8.22 -2.91
CA LEU A 145 -7.53 -8.07 -3.08
C LEU A 145 -6.99 -6.76 -2.50
N LEU A 146 -7.70 -5.64 -2.66
CA LEU A 146 -7.26 -4.32 -2.17
C LEU A 146 -7.13 -4.25 -0.63
N PRO A 147 -8.09 -4.76 0.17
CA PRO A 147 -7.92 -4.87 1.61
C PRO A 147 -6.72 -5.75 2.00
N VAL A 148 -6.52 -6.89 1.33
CA VAL A 148 -5.37 -7.78 1.61
C VAL A 148 -4.05 -7.10 1.26
N ALA A 149 -3.99 -6.37 0.14
CA ALA A 149 -2.83 -5.57 -0.25
C ALA A 149 -2.49 -4.52 0.83
N THR A 150 -3.51 -3.82 1.33
CA THR A 150 -3.38 -2.79 2.36
C THR A 150 -2.90 -3.39 3.69
N ILE A 151 -3.42 -4.56 4.08
CA ILE A 151 -2.98 -5.29 5.28
C ILE A 151 -1.52 -5.68 5.16
N ALA A 152 -1.13 -6.27 4.02
CA ALA A 152 0.25 -6.68 3.77
C ALA A 152 1.21 -5.47 3.76
N ALA A 153 0.83 -4.36 3.12
CA ALA A 153 1.59 -3.12 3.12
C ALA A 153 1.70 -2.51 4.53
N SER A 154 0.63 -2.56 5.32
CA SER A 154 0.63 -2.09 6.70
C SER A 154 1.62 -2.90 7.55
N GLY A 155 1.59 -4.23 7.44
CA GLY A 155 2.56 -5.10 8.11
C GLY A 155 4.01 -4.78 7.74
N TRP A 156 4.27 -4.56 6.44
CA TRP A 156 5.58 -4.12 5.98
C TRP A 156 6.00 -2.77 6.59
N LEU A 157 5.13 -1.74 6.54
CA LEU A 157 5.39 -0.41 7.09
C LEU A 157 5.71 -0.47 8.59
N ILE A 158 4.94 -1.24 9.36
CA ILE A 158 5.16 -1.42 10.81
C ILE A 158 6.56 -1.97 11.07
N VAL A 159 6.96 -3.02 10.36
CA VAL A 159 8.29 -3.62 10.56
C VAL A 159 9.39 -2.65 10.14
N VAL A 160 9.24 -1.91 9.03
CA VAL A 160 10.20 -0.89 8.59
C VAL A 160 10.32 0.24 9.62
N SER A 161 9.21 0.73 10.17
CA SER A 161 9.19 1.74 11.22
C SER A 161 9.93 1.30 12.47
N VAL A 162 9.66 0.07 12.95
CA VAL A 162 10.37 -0.50 14.11
C VAL A 162 11.86 -0.70 13.80
N ALA A 163 12.19 -1.20 12.61
CA ALA A 163 13.57 -1.42 12.19
C ALA A 163 14.37 -0.13 12.06
N GLY A 164 13.73 0.95 11.61
CA GLY A 164 14.30 2.28 11.56
C GLY A 164 14.45 2.91 12.95
N ALA A 165 13.47 2.75 13.83
CA ALA A 165 13.56 3.20 15.23
C ALA A 165 14.77 2.56 15.95
N ARG A 166 14.99 1.26 15.77
CA ARG A 166 16.17 0.53 16.29
C ARG A 166 17.51 1.01 15.72
N ARG A 167 17.48 1.77 14.62
CA ARG A 167 18.65 2.40 13.98
C ARG A 167 18.76 3.90 14.29
N GLY A 168 18.07 4.37 15.33
CA GLY A 168 18.16 5.75 15.81
C GLY A 168 17.26 6.74 15.05
N LEU A 169 16.16 6.24 14.48
CA LEU A 169 15.13 7.06 13.82
C LEU A 169 13.76 6.85 14.51
N PRO A 170 13.62 7.23 15.80
CA PRO A 170 12.43 6.90 16.59
C PRO A 170 11.14 7.54 16.06
N TRP A 171 11.27 8.67 15.37
CA TRP A 171 10.14 9.37 14.75
C TRP A 171 9.47 8.55 13.62
N LEU A 172 10.14 7.54 13.06
CA LEU A 172 9.52 6.62 12.09
C LEU A 172 8.39 5.77 12.71
N LEU A 173 8.32 5.65 14.03
CA LEU A 173 7.20 5.01 14.70
C LEU A 173 5.89 5.78 14.44
N ALA A 174 5.94 7.10 14.26
CA ALA A 174 4.76 7.89 13.91
C ALA A 174 4.20 7.48 12.53
N ILE A 175 5.07 7.15 11.57
CA ILE A 175 4.68 6.64 10.25
C ILE A 175 3.97 5.28 10.38
N GLY A 176 4.45 4.41 11.27
CA GLY A 176 3.87 3.09 11.51
C GLY A 176 2.57 3.11 12.30
N MET A 177 2.26 4.22 12.99
CA MET A 177 1.10 4.33 13.88
C MET A 177 -0.22 4.22 13.12
N LEU A 178 -0.37 4.96 12.02
CA LEU A 178 -1.62 4.97 11.26
C LEU A 178 -1.92 3.60 10.59
N PRO A 179 -0.96 2.92 9.94
CA PRO A 179 -1.12 1.53 9.50
C PRO A 179 -1.41 0.55 10.63
N THR A 180 -0.80 0.73 11.81
CA THR A 180 -1.07 -0.12 12.99
C THR A 180 -2.51 0.04 13.46
N VAL A 181 -2.97 1.28 13.63
CA VAL A 181 -4.35 1.57 14.05
C VAL A 181 -5.31 1.01 13.01
N GLY A 182 -5.08 1.24 11.71
CA GLY A 182 -5.91 0.69 10.65
C GLY A 182 -6.00 -0.83 10.66
N LEU A 183 -4.89 -1.53 10.90
CA LEU A 183 -4.83 -2.99 10.95
C LEU A 183 -5.52 -3.55 12.22
N VAL A 184 -5.27 -2.94 13.38
CA VAL A 184 -5.93 -3.30 14.64
C VAL A 184 -7.43 -3.11 14.53
N MET A 185 -7.89 -1.98 14.00
CA MET A 185 -9.32 -1.69 13.85
C MET A 185 -9.98 -2.60 12.82
N ALA A 186 -9.32 -2.92 11.71
CA ALA A 186 -9.82 -3.90 10.74
C ALA A 186 -9.95 -5.31 11.36
N GLY A 187 -9.01 -5.71 12.22
CA GLY A 187 -9.09 -6.94 12.98
C GLY A 187 -10.24 -6.90 13.99
N LEU A 188 -10.30 -5.86 14.82
CA LEU A 188 -11.35 -5.70 15.83
C LEU A 188 -12.75 -5.64 15.22
N ALA A 189 -12.93 -4.99 14.06
CA ALA A 189 -14.21 -4.97 13.35
C ALA A 189 -14.72 -6.37 12.97
N LYS A 190 -13.83 -7.35 12.80
CA LYS A 190 -14.21 -8.76 12.53
C LYS A 190 -14.60 -9.54 13.79
N PHE A 191 -14.10 -9.15 14.96
CA PHE A 191 -14.21 -9.95 16.19
C PHE A 191 -14.98 -9.26 17.33
N ALA A 192 -15.27 -7.96 17.22
CA ALA A 192 -15.97 -7.20 18.23
C ALA A 192 -17.20 -6.51 17.61
N PRO A 193 -18.43 -6.96 17.92
CA PRO A 193 -19.67 -6.22 17.61
C PRO A 193 -19.79 -4.90 18.41
N VAL A 194 -18.75 -4.47 19.12
CA VAL A 194 -18.73 -3.29 20.01
C VAL A 194 -18.28 -2.02 19.29
N VAL A 195 -17.83 -2.10 18.03
CA VAL A 195 -17.50 -0.91 17.21
C VAL A 195 -18.69 -0.45 16.34
N THR A 196 -19.84 -1.13 16.45
CA THR A 196 -21.13 -0.64 15.95
C THR A 196 -21.83 0.14 17.04
N ILE A 197 -21.36 1.36 17.32
CA ILE A 197 -22.23 2.36 17.94
C ILE A 197 -23.24 2.71 16.84
N GLY A 198 -24.50 2.38 17.06
CA GLY A 198 -25.70 2.73 16.28
C GLY A 198 -25.49 3.27 14.85
N ASP A 199 -26.00 2.49 13.88
CA ASP A 199 -26.08 2.77 12.44
C ASP A 199 -24.82 2.38 11.62
N GLU A 200 -24.97 1.27 10.90
CA GLU A 200 -24.39 0.78 9.63
C GLU A 200 -22.91 1.03 9.23
N VAL A 201 -22.21 2.02 9.79
CA VAL A 201 -20.81 2.34 9.48
C VAL A 201 -20.04 2.63 10.78
N GLY A 202 -19.51 1.57 11.40
CA GLY A 202 -18.72 1.68 12.62
C GLY A 202 -17.40 2.43 12.45
N VAL A 203 -16.90 3.06 13.53
CA VAL A 203 -15.61 3.80 13.56
C VAL A 203 -14.44 2.96 13.02
N GLY A 204 -14.48 1.64 13.22
CA GLY A 204 -13.47 0.72 12.69
C GLY A 204 -13.44 0.65 11.16
N TRP A 205 -14.58 0.74 10.51
CA TRP A 205 -14.67 0.83 9.04
C TRP A 205 -14.08 2.14 8.54
N LEU A 206 -14.43 3.28 9.16
CA LEU A 206 -13.87 4.59 8.80
C LEU A 206 -12.35 4.62 8.93
N LEU A 207 -11.80 4.05 10.01
CA LEU A 207 -10.35 3.95 10.20
C LEU A 207 -9.69 3.00 9.21
N HIS A 208 -10.37 1.93 8.79
CA HIS A 208 -9.89 1.04 7.75
C HIS A 208 -9.84 1.75 6.39
N ILE A 209 -10.90 2.46 6.01
CA ILE A 209 -10.95 3.27 4.78
C ILE A 209 -9.89 4.37 4.82
N ALA A 210 -9.76 5.09 5.93
CA ALA A 210 -8.72 6.11 6.10
C ALA A 210 -7.31 5.50 5.95
N ASN A 211 -7.09 4.27 6.42
CA ASN A 211 -5.82 3.59 6.23
C ASN A 211 -5.56 3.20 4.75
N ILE A 212 -6.59 2.72 4.04
CA ILE A 212 -6.48 2.40 2.59
C ILE A 212 -6.16 3.67 1.80
N LEU A 213 -6.92 4.74 2.03
CA LEU A 213 -6.85 5.97 1.23
C LEU A 213 -5.65 6.85 1.57
N VAL A 214 -5.26 6.88 2.85
CA VAL A 214 -4.30 7.87 3.36
C VAL A 214 -3.14 7.18 4.07
N GLY A 215 -3.43 6.27 5.01
CA GLY A 215 -2.40 5.70 5.89
C GLY A 215 -1.30 4.95 5.17
N VAL A 216 -1.66 3.96 4.34
CA VAL A 216 -0.69 3.17 3.57
C VAL A 216 0.03 4.03 2.52
N PRO A 217 -0.67 4.80 1.65
CA PRO A 217 0.00 5.61 0.64
C PRO A 217 0.98 6.63 1.24
N LEU A 218 0.56 7.39 2.26
CA LEU A 218 1.43 8.36 2.93
C LEU A 218 2.58 7.68 3.68
N GLY A 219 2.33 6.51 4.28
CA GLY A 219 3.38 5.73 4.93
C GLY A 219 4.48 5.31 3.96
N ILE A 220 4.10 4.86 2.76
CA ILE A 220 5.04 4.52 1.69
C ILE A 220 5.81 5.77 1.24
N VAL A 221 5.13 6.91 1.02
CA VAL A 221 5.79 8.18 0.65
C VAL A 221 6.79 8.61 1.73
N ALA A 222 6.41 8.54 3.01
CA ALA A 222 7.26 8.94 4.11
C ALA A 222 8.53 8.07 4.19
N VAL A 223 8.40 6.75 4.04
CA VAL A 223 9.56 5.83 3.91
C VAL A 223 10.42 6.21 2.70
N GLY A 224 9.81 6.57 1.58
CA GLY A 224 10.52 7.04 0.39
C GLY A 224 11.36 8.30 0.66
N ILE A 225 10.76 9.33 1.26
CA ILE A 225 11.44 10.58 1.63
C ILE A 225 12.61 10.30 2.59
N VAL A 226 12.42 9.40 3.55
CA VAL A 226 13.47 8.99 4.49
C VAL A 226 14.69 8.41 3.78
N LEU A 227 14.48 7.59 2.75
CA LEU A 227 15.55 6.99 1.95
C LEU A 227 16.24 7.98 1.00
N LEU A 228 15.55 9.08 0.65
CA LEU A 228 16.13 10.16 -0.16
C LEU A 228 17.05 11.08 0.64
N ILE A 229 16.89 11.14 1.96
CA ILE A 229 17.74 11.94 2.83
C ILE A 229 19.02 11.12 3.15
N PRO A 230 20.23 11.61 2.77
CA PRO A 230 21.45 10.81 2.86
C PRO A 230 21.76 10.30 4.27
N ARG A 231 21.61 11.17 5.28
CA ARG A 231 21.90 10.85 6.69
C ARG A 231 21.02 9.75 7.26
N THR A 232 19.76 9.68 6.83
CA THR A 232 18.81 8.62 7.24
C THR A 232 19.07 7.34 6.46
N ALA A 233 19.34 7.42 5.15
CA ALA A 233 19.71 6.27 4.34
C ALA A 233 20.95 5.55 4.88
N GLU A 234 21.98 6.30 5.30
CA GLU A 234 23.17 5.77 5.96
C GLU A 234 22.81 4.99 7.24
N ARG A 235 21.92 5.53 8.07
CA ARG A 235 21.45 4.83 9.29
C ARG A 235 20.73 3.52 8.98
N PHE A 236 20.00 3.44 7.86
CA PHE A 236 19.39 2.18 7.40
C PHE A 236 20.41 1.13 6.94
N ALA A 237 21.53 1.57 6.40
CA ALA A 237 22.62 0.71 5.96
C ALA A 237 23.47 0.17 7.12
N THR A 238 23.50 0.88 8.26
CA THR A 238 24.25 0.46 9.45
C THR A 238 23.53 -0.58 10.30
N ALA A 239 24.30 -1.34 11.08
CA ALA A 239 23.78 -2.29 12.06
C ALA A 239 22.88 -1.61 13.10
N PRO A 240 21.89 -2.33 13.70
CA PRO A 240 21.12 -1.80 14.81
C PRO A 240 22.02 -1.38 15.96
N ARG A 241 21.64 -0.33 16.70
CA ARG A 241 22.38 0.00 17.93
C ARG A 241 22.20 -1.15 18.91
N SER A 242 23.30 -1.77 19.35
CA SER A 242 23.25 -2.66 20.50
C SER A 242 22.83 -1.83 21.70
N THR A 243 21.63 -2.05 22.22
CA THR A 243 21.33 -1.71 23.60
C THR A 243 22.24 -2.59 24.44
N THR A 244 23.43 -2.09 24.76
CA THR A 244 24.23 -2.60 25.86
C THR A 244 23.39 -2.33 27.09
N ILE A 245 22.53 -3.27 27.46
CA ILE A 245 21.92 -3.29 28.78
C ILE A 245 23.12 -3.48 29.70
N GLY A 246 23.54 -2.39 30.33
CA GLY A 246 24.64 -2.42 31.28
C GLY A 246 24.35 -3.51 32.30
N SER A 247 25.15 -4.56 32.28
CA SER A 247 25.33 -5.45 33.41
C SER A 247 26.04 -4.62 34.49
N THR A 248 25.30 -3.77 35.17
CA THR A 248 25.66 -3.27 36.49
C THR A 248 24.91 -4.14 37.50
N LEU A 249 25.49 -5.31 37.77
CA LEU A 249 25.35 -6.05 39.02
C LEU A 249 26.75 -6.30 39.55
#